data_AF-A0A7Y2J863-F1
#
_entry.id   AF-A0A7Y2J863-F1
#
_cell.length_a   1.000
_cell.length_b   1.000
_cell.length_c   1.000
_cell.angle_alpha   90.00
_cell.angle_beta   90.00
_cell.angle_gamma   90.00
#
_symmetry.space_group_name_H-M   'P 1'
#
loop_
_entity.id
_entity.type
_entity.pdbx_description
1 polymer ?
#
loop_
_entity_poly.entity_id
_entity_poly.type
_entity_poly.pdbx_seq_one_letter_code
_entity_poly.pdbx_strand_id
1 'polypeptide(L)'
;LNTNKMVIESLNSNLFLVFGNKVKTPPLSDGCLKGVMRKQIMDILDTMEGYELIEESISPFELQKADEMFLTNVISGVIPVSRYRKKDYSKDLSKVLTEALNTKIRD
;
A
#
# COMPACT_ATOMS: atom_id res chain seq x y z
N LEU A 1 15.32 -0.79 2.12
CA LEU A 1 15.27 -0.95 3.59
C LEU A 1 15.89 0.27 4.22
N ASN A 2 15.39 0.74 5.36
CA ASN A 2 16.05 1.79 6.15
C ASN A 2 17.19 1.23 7.01
N THR A 3 17.83 2.08 7.81
CA THR A 3 18.94 1.72 8.71
C THR A 3 18.55 0.67 9.75
N ASN A 4 17.28 0.64 10.14
CA ASN A 4 16.69 -0.33 11.08
C ASN A 4 16.25 -1.64 10.40
N LYS A 5 16.62 -1.87 9.12
CA LYS A 5 16.25 -3.04 8.32
C LYS A 5 14.74 -3.19 8.05
N MET A 6 13.99 -2.09 8.18
CA MET A 6 12.55 -2.04 7.86
C MET A 6 12.33 -1.67 6.39
N VAL A 7 11.24 -2.16 5.82
CA VAL A 7 10.78 -1.86 4.46
C VAL A 7 10.07 -0.51 4.47
N ILE A 8 10.41 0.35 3.51
CA ILE A 8 9.91 1.73 3.45
C ILE A 8 9.12 2.00 2.17
N GLU A 9 9.64 1.59 1.02
CA GLU A 9 9.07 1.82 -0.31
C GLU A 9 9.83 0.98 -1.35
N SER A 10 9.29 0.95 -2.57
CA SER A 10 10.00 0.52 -3.77
C SER A 10 10.75 1.72 -4.39
N LEU A 11 11.51 1.48 -5.46
CA LEU A 11 12.38 2.50 -6.09
C LEU A 11 11.66 3.85 -6.34
N ASN A 12 10.43 3.81 -6.83
CA ASN A 12 9.65 5.00 -7.17
C ASN A 12 8.19 4.88 -6.69
N SER A 13 7.90 4.14 -5.62
CA SER A 13 6.50 3.88 -5.21
C SER A 13 6.37 3.54 -3.74
N ASN A 14 5.37 4.10 -3.08
CA ASN A 14 5.01 3.77 -1.70
C ASN A 14 4.42 2.35 -1.62
N LEU A 15 4.61 1.66 -0.50
CA LEU A 15 4.14 0.30 -0.26
C LEU A 15 2.95 0.26 0.69
N PHE A 16 1.99 -0.61 0.37
CA PHE A 16 0.90 -0.99 1.26
C PHE A 16 0.81 -2.52 1.35
N LEU A 17 0.59 -3.02 2.56
CA LEU A 17 0.31 -4.42 2.86
C LEU A 17 -1.10 -4.57 3.41
N VAL A 18 -1.78 -5.66 3.06
CA VAL A 18 -3.11 -5.98 3.56
C VAL A 18 -3.04 -7.26 4.39
N PHE A 19 -3.66 -7.24 5.56
CA PHE A 19 -3.84 -8.36 6.48
C PHE A 19 -5.31 -8.41 6.90
N GLY A 20 -6.11 -9.22 6.22
CA GLY A 20 -7.56 -9.19 6.34
C GLY A 20 -8.11 -7.78 6.08
N ASN A 21 -8.57 -7.13 7.14
CA ASN A 21 -9.11 -5.76 7.10
C ASN A 21 -8.08 -4.66 7.47
N LYS A 22 -6.86 -5.02 7.82
CA LYS A 22 -5.82 -4.06 8.19
C LYS A 22 -4.96 -3.72 7.00
N VAL A 23 -4.82 -2.44 6.70
CA VAL A 23 -3.96 -1.92 5.64
C VAL A 23 -2.79 -1.19 6.26
N LYS A 24 -1.58 -1.72 6.11
CA LYS A 24 -0.37 -1.17 6.72
C LYS A 24 0.50 -0.48 5.67
N THR A 25 1.03 0.69 6.00
CA THR A 25 2.05 1.40 5.22
C THR A 25 3.14 1.93 6.15
N PRO A 26 4.41 2.04 5.72
CA PRO A 26 5.46 2.58 6.57
C PRO A 26 5.18 4.05 6.93
N PRO A 27 5.44 4.47 8.17
CA PRO A 27 5.29 5.86 8.59
C PRO A 27 6.39 6.73 7.98
N LEU A 28 6.13 8.03 7.83
CA LEU A 28 7.14 8.97 7.28
C LEU A 28 8.42 9.02 8.12
N SER A 29 8.34 8.75 9.42
CA SER A 29 9.49 8.65 10.31
C SER A 29 10.49 7.56 9.93
N ASP A 30 10.06 6.56 9.15
CA ASP A 30 10.95 5.50 8.64
C ASP A 30 11.77 5.94 7.42
N GLY A 31 11.47 7.13 6.87
CA GLY A 31 12.16 7.72 5.73
C GLY A 31 11.54 7.42 4.37
N CYS A 32 10.29 6.94 4.31
CA CYS A 32 9.55 6.81 3.06
C CYS A 32 9.11 8.19 2.52
N LEU A 33 8.91 8.28 1.22
CA LEU A 33 8.46 9.53 0.59
C LEU A 33 7.01 9.83 0.94
N LYS A 34 6.72 11.10 1.26
CA LYS A 34 5.36 11.63 1.43
C LYS A 34 4.67 11.79 0.07
N GLY A 35 4.36 10.68 -0.58
CA GLY A 35 3.77 10.65 -1.92
C GLY A 35 2.37 11.24 -1.97
N VAL A 36 2.08 12.02 -3.04
CA VAL A 36 0.75 12.60 -3.27
C VAL A 36 -0.29 11.49 -3.50
N MET A 37 0.05 10.47 -4.31
CA MET A 37 -0.85 9.33 -4.53
C MET A 37 -1.03 8.50 -3.25
N ARG A 38 0.02 8.31 -2.44
CA ARG A 38 -0.11 7.68 -1.10
C ARG A 38 -1.17 8.37 -0.27
N LYS A 39 -1.15 9.70 -0.20
CA LYS A 39 -2.17 10.47 0.51
C LYS A 39 -3.58 10.20 -0.05
N GLN A 40 -3.75 10.24 -1.38
CA GLN A 40 -5.07 9.97 -1.99
C GLN A 40 -5.60 8.56 -1.67
N ILE A 41 -4.72 7.55 -1.66
CA ILE A 41 -5.08 6.19 -1.25
C ILE A 41 -5.48 6.14 0.22
N MET A 42 -4.71 6.77 1.11
CA MET A 42 -5.03 6.83 2.53
C MET A 42 -6.37 7.53 2.78
N ASP A 43 -6.63 8.65 2.09
CA ASP A 43 -7.89 9.39 2.18
C ASP A 43 -9.09 8.56 1.68
N ILE A 44 -8.91 7.72 0.65
CA ILE A 44 -9.96 6.79 0.20
C ILE A 44 -10.20 5.70 1.24
N LEU A 45 -9.12 5.07 1.75
CA LEU A 45 -9.22 4.02 2.76
C LEU A 45 -9.90 4.50 4.04
N ASP A 46 -9.65 5.75 4.47
CA ASP A 46 -10.28 6.36 5.64
C ASP A 46 -11.80 6.52 5.49
N THR A 47 -12.30 6.59 4.25
CA THR A 47 -13.75 6.64 3.95
C THR A 47 -14.40 5.27 3.77
N MET A 48 -13.60 4.20 3.64
CA MET A 48 -14.12 2.85 3.42
C MET A 48 -14.46 2.19 4.76
N GLU A 49 -15.73 1.84 4.95
CA GLU A 49 -16.13 1.03 6.11
C GLU A 49 -15.47 -0.36 6.06
N GLY A 50 -15.01 -0.83 7.21
CA GLY A 50 -14.46 -2.17 7.36
C GLY A 50 -12.98 -2.31 7.10
N TYR A 51 -12.24 -1.24 6.77
CA TYR A 51 -10.76 -1.26 6.72
C TYR A 51 -10.14 -0.36 7.80
N GLU A 52 -9.03 -0.81 8.37
CA GLU A 52 -8.22 -0.06 9.34
C GLU A 52 -6.88 0.30 8.71
N LEU A 53 -6.60 1.59 8.53
CA LEU A 53 -5.32 2.08 8.03
C LEU A 53 -4.32 2.26 9.19
N ILE A 54 -3.16 1.62 9.07
CA ILE A 54 -2.11 1.60 10.09
C ILE A 54 -0.80 2.11 9.49
N GLU A 55 -0.28 3.19 10.06
CA GLU A 55 1.08 3.68 9.75
C GLU A 55 2.08 3.08 10.75
N GLU A 56 2.73 1.98 10.39
CA GLU A 56 3.69 1.29 11.25
C GLU A 56 4.81 0.66 10.42
N SER A 57 6.02 0.59 10.99
CA SER A 57 7.19 0.00 10.34
C SER A 57 6.93 -1.45 9.89
N ILE A 58 7.38 -1.77 8.67
CA ILE A 58 7.16 -3.07 8.03
C ILE A 58 8.46 -3.87 8.02
N SER A 59 8.46 -5.04 8.66
CA SER A 59 9.57 -5.98 8.57
C SER A 59 9.57 -6.71 7.21
N PRO A 60 10.73 -7.15 6.69
CA PRO A 60 10.78 -7.95 5.46
C PRO A 60 9.99 -9.26 5.53
N PHE A 61 9.73 -9.78 6.74
CA PHE A 61 8.95 -10.99 6.95
C PHE A 61 7.45 -10.77 6.72
N GLU A 62 6.94 -9.58 7.05
CA GLU A 62 5.55 -9.21 6.83
C GLU A 62 5.16 -9.22 5.35
N LEU A 63 6.10 -8.89 4.44
CA LEU A 63 5.87 -8.97 3.00
C LEU A 63 5.35 -10.35 2.58
N GLN A 64 5.91 -11.42 3.14
CA GLN A 64 5.52 -12.81 2.82
C GLN A 64 4.28 -13.27 3.57
N LYS A 65 3.88 -12.58 4.63
CA LYS A 65 2.70 -12.92 5.43
C LYS A 65 1.44 -12.23 4.93
N ALA A 66 1.56 -11.04 4.33
CA ALA A 66 0.44 -10.25 3.81
C ALA A 66 -0.46 -11.05 2.86
N ASP A 67 -1.76 -10.80 2.91
CA ASP A 67 -2.77 -11.41 2.03
C ASP A 67 -2.75 -10.75 0.63
N GLU A 68 -2.45 -9.46 0.62
CA GLU A 68 -2.26 -8.63 -0.57
C GLU A 68 -1.15 -7.61 -0.32
N MET A 69 -0.43 -7.22 -1.37
CA MET A 69 0.40 -6.03 -1.34
C MET A 69 0.28 -5.26 -2.65
N PHE A 70 0.35 -3.95 -2.55
CA PHE A 70 0.33 -3.08 -3.72
C PHE A 70 1.28 -1.91 -3.52
N LEU A 71 1.73 -1.38 -4.65
CA LEU A 71 2.54 -0.18 -4.71
C LEU A 71 1.69 0.97 -5.21
N THR A 72 2.11 2.20 -4.90
CA THR A 72 1.45 3.37 -5.45
C THR A 72 2.41 4.49 -5.82
N ASN A 73 2.12 5.15 -6.95
CA ASN A 73 2.83 6.34 -7.40
C ASN A 73 1.91 7.19 -8.31
N VAL A 74 2.32 8.42 -8.59
CA VAL A 74 1.51 9.38 -9.37
C VAL A 74 1.37 9.02 -10.85
N ILE A 75 2.27 8.20 -11.40
CA ILE A 75 2.29 7.85 -12.83
C ILE A 75 1.33 6.70 -13.12
N SER A 76 1.28 5.71 -12.22
CA SER A 76 0.58 4.44 -12.41
C SER A 76 -0.60 4.24 -11.46
N GLY A 77 -0.84 5.15 -10.50
CA GLY A 77 -1.91 5.00 -9.52
C GLY A 77 -1.62 3.85 -8.55
N VAL A 78 -2.46 2.81 -8.57
CA VAL A 78 -2.31 1.57 -7.78
C VAL A 78 -1.73 0.46 -8.65
N ILE A 79 -0.64 -0.14 -8.20
CA ILE A 79 0.03 -1.24 -8.87
C ILE A 79 -0.04 -2.49 -7.98
N PRO A 80 -0.91 -3.47 -8.27
CA PRO A 80 -0.95 -4.71 -7.51
C PRO A 80 0.32 -5.54 -7.72
N VAL A 81 0.85 -6.13 -6.65
CA VAL A 81 1.95 -7.10 -6.75
C VAL A 81 1.34 -8.49 -6.83
N SER A 82 1.51 -9.18 -7.94
CA SER A 82 0.98 -10.54 -8.12
C SER A 82 1.79 -11.61 -7.41
N ARG A 83 3.12 -11.46 -7.37
CA ARG A 83 4.05 -12.44 -6.82
C ARG A 83 5.25 -11.75 -6.19
N TYR A 84 5.64 -12.22 -5.03
CA TYR A 84 6.90 -11.85 -4.38
C TYR A 84 7.55 -13.11 -3.81
N ARG A 85 8.77 -13.41 -4.29
CA ARG A 85 9.47 -14.67 -4.02
C ARG A 85 8.61 -15.88 -4.42
N LYS A 86 8.23 -16.72 -3.45
CA LYS A 86 7.48 -17.97 -3.66
C LYS A 86 5.98 -17.85 -3.32
N LYS A 87 5.49 -16.63 -3.03
CA LYS A 87 4.09 -16.39 -2.68
C LYS A 87 3.40 -15.58 -3.77
N ASP A 88 2.21 -16.03 -4.14
CA ASP A 88 1.25 -15.29 -4.95
C ASP A 88 0.29 -14.52 -4.02
N TYR A 89 -0.15 -13.34 -4.43
CA TYR A 89 -1.01 -12.45 -3.64
C TYR A 89 -2.33 -12.19 -4.35
N SER A 90 -3.38 -11.98 -3.55
CA SER A 90 -4.66 -11.47 -4.05
C SER A 90 -4.55 -10.02 -4.52
N LYS A 91 -5.59 -9.51 -5.17
CA LYS A 91 -5.63 -8.16 -5.76
C LYS A 91 -6.98 -7.50 -5.54
N ASP A 92 -7.63 -7.83 -4.44
CA ASP A 92 -9.04 -7.52 -4.23
C ASP A 92 -9.19 -6.06 -3.83
N LEU A 93 -8.40 -5.60 -2.84
CA LEU A 93 -8.44 -4.22 -2.40
C LEU A 93 -7.83 -3.27 -3.44
N SER A 94 -6.74 -3.65 -4.09
CA SER A 94 -6.10 -2.82 -5.13
C SER A 94 -7.01 -2.56 -6.33
N LYS A 95 -7.86 -3.53 -6.72
CA LYS A 95 -8.90 -3.31 -7.75
C LYS A 95 -9.92 -2.29 -7.29
N VAL A 96 -10.47 -2.46 -6.08
CA VAL A 96 -11.45 -1.52 -5.51
C VAL A 96 -10.87 -0.10 -5.43
N LEU A 97 -9.62 0.05 -4.97
CA LEU A 97 -8.94 1.35 -4.91
C LEU A 97 -8.72 1.96 -6.30
N THR A 98 -8.40 1.15 -7.30
CA THR A 98 -8.26 1.61 -8.69
C THR A 98 -9.58 2.16 -9.24
N GLU A 99 -10.69 1.46 -8.97
CA GLU A 99 -12.03 1.90 -9.37
C GLU A 99 -12.42 3.20 -8.64
N ALA A 100 -12.19 3.28 -7.33
CA ALA A 100 -12.46 4.48 -6.54
C ALA A 100 -11.68 5.71 -7.05
N LEU A 101 -10.39 5.54 -7.38
CA LEU A 101 -9.57 6.62 -7.97
C LEU A 101 -10.14 7.11 -9.31
N ASN A 102 -10.53 6.18 -10.19
CA ASN A 102 -11.05 6.53 -11.51
C ASN A 102 -12.41 7.26 -11.45
N THR A 103 -13.22 6.97 -10.44
CA THR A 103 -14.48 7.70 -10.19
C THR A 103 -14.20 9.13 -9.71
N LYS A 104 -13.27 9.29 -8.75
CA LYS A 104 -12.91 10.61 -8.17
C LYS A 104 -12.33 11.61 -9.18
N ILE A 105 -11.78 11.13 -10.29
CA ILE A 105 -11.24 11.97 -11.39
C ILE A 105 -12.36 12.51 -12.29
N ARG A 106 -13.54 11.86 -12.30
CA ARG A 106 -14.66 12.24 -13.16
C ARG A 106 -15.57 13.32 -12.56
N ASP A 107 -15.43 13.59 -11.26
CA ASP A 107 -16.14 14.61 -10.50
C ASP A 107 -15.34 15.93 -10.43
#